data_AF-A0A5B9PJ51-F1
#
_entry.id   AF-A0A5B9PJ51-F1
#
_cell.length_a   1.000
_cell.length_b   1.000
_cell.length_c   1.000
_cell.angle_alpha   90.00
_cell.angle_beta   90.00
_cell.angle_gamma   90.00
#
_symmetry.space_group_name_H-M   'P 1'
#
loop_
_entity.id
_entity.type
_entity.pdbx_description
1 polymer ?
#
loop_
_entity_poly.entity_id
_entity_poly.type
_entity_poly.pdbx_seq_one_letter_code
_entity_poly.pdbx_strand_id
1 'polypeptide(L)'
;MAKKKQRNGRLFVIITVISTIIIVPLTYAILSAYGEKSGIEFSPDDFSMRRFNYCNFPIVNWTRRGIKYTDVENGTALMLIDDDWIRETGRTPKRWHLVSENGGNFSTTRKISADCDARFLTNYFDLSNNEGEIYVSKWTDDNPDSAKIFWPLIAEMARDDLYLPIPELIEFVLDYPDPDKDDEFPVKLRKRVADAWYQAGLTDQLNGSHEKATARFDMAIATGEGHERAEQAKLDSESASSP
;
A
#
# COMPACT_ATOMS: atom_id res chain seq x y z
N MET A 1 -26.19 37.67 -62.89
CA MET A 1 -25.48 36.60 -62.15
C MET A 1 -25.01 37.13 -60.79
N ALA A 2 -25.79 37.01 -59.70
CA ALA A 2 -25.31 37.41 -58.36
C ALA A 2 -26.22 36.89 -57.22
N LYS A 3 -26.39 35.57 -57.06
CA LYS A 3 -27.11 35.00 -55.90
C LYS A 3 -26.50 33.69 -55.37
N LYS A 4 -25.23 33.41 -55.67
CA LYS A 4 -24.57 32.16 -55.25
C LYS A 4 -23.71 32.29 -53.98
N LYS A 5 -23.39 33.52 -53.53
CA LYS A 5 -22.45 33.75 -52.40
C LYS A 5 -23.10 33.71 -51.00
N GLN A 6 -24.42 33.92 -50.90
CA GLN A 6 -25.13 34.06 -49.61
C GLN A 6 -25.56 32.71 -48.98
N ARG A 7 -25.69 31.62 -49.78
CA ARG A 7 -26.06 30.28 -49.28
C ARG A 7 -24.95 29.62 -48.45
N ASN A 8 -23.69 29.91 -48.76
CA ASN A 8 -22.55 29.25 -48.11
C ASN A 8 -22.35 29.74 -46.66
N GLY A 9 -22.66 31.01 -46.36
CA GLY A 9 -22.55 31.55 -45.01
C GLY A 9 -23.55 30.93 -44.02
N ARG A 10 -24.79 30.70 -44.45
CA ARG A 10 -25.81 30.05 -43.61
C ARG A 10 -25.50 28.58 -43.34
N LEU A 11 -24.98 27.87 -44.34
CA LEU A 11 -24.57 26.47 -44.18
C LEU A 11 -23.40 26.36 -43.19
N PHE A 12 -22.42 27.27 -43.26
CA PHE A 12 -21.28 27.28 -42.34
C PHE A 12 -21.73 27.49 -40.90
N VAL A 13 -22.62 28.47 -40.65
CA VAL A 13 -23.17 28.72 -39.30
C VAL A 13 -23.93 27.50 -38.76
N ILE A 14 -24.75 26.84 -39.58
CA ILE A 14 -25.49 25.63 -39.16
C ILE A 14 -24.52 24.50 -38.80
N ILE A 15 -23.49 24.26 -39.61
CA ILE A 15 -22.48 23.24 -39.34
C ILE A 15 -21.74 23.53 -38.03
N THR A 16 -21.35 24.78 -37.78
CA THR A 16 -20.69 25.18 -36.53
C THR A 16 -21.58 24.95 -35.32
N VAL A 17 -22.86 25.32 -35.39
CA VAL A 17 -23.82 25.12 -34.29
C VAL A 17 -24.04 23.63 -34.00
N ILE A 18 -24.27 22.82 -35.04
CA ILE A 18 -24.46 21.37 -34.89
C ILE A 18 -23.19 20.72 -34.32
N SER A 19 -22.01 21.10 -34.84
CA SER A 19 -20.73 20.60 -34.36
C SER A 19 -20.52 20.93 -32.88
N THR A 20 -20.87 22.13 -32.43
CA THR A 20 -20.75 22.54 -31.02
C THR A 20 -21.69 21.73 -30.12
N ILE A 21 -22.94 21.54 -30.56
CA ILE A 21 -23.96 20.77 -29.82
C ILE A 21 -23.57 19.30 -29.69
N ILE A 22 -22.81 18.74 -30.63
CA ILE A 22 -22.37 17.34 -30.57
C ILE A 22 -21.03 17.20 -29.82
N ILE A 23 -20.04 18.02 -30.18
CA ILE A 23 -18.68 17.90 -29.66
C ILE A 23 -18.63 18.21 -28.16
N VAL A 24 -19.32 19.25 -27.69
CA VAL A 24 -19.28 19.64 -26.27
C VAL A 24 -19.80 18.53 -25.33
N PRO A 25 -21.01 17.97 -25.51
CA PRO A 25 -21.47 16.89 -24.66
C PRO A 25 -20.69 15.60 -24.87
N LEU A 26 -20.18 15.32 -26.08
CA LEU A 26 -19.32 14.15 -26.31
C LEU A 26 -18.01 14.29 -25.55
N THR A 27 -17.37 15.47 -25.59
CA THR A 27 -16.12 15.76 -24.88
C THR A 27 -16.36 15.77 -23.37
N TYR A 28 -17.51 16.27 -22.91
CA TYR A 28 -17.91 16.19 -21.52
C TYR A 28 -18.13 14.75 -21.05
N ALA A 29 -18.85 13.93 -21.82
CA ALA A 29 -19.11 12.52 -21.53
C ALA A 29 -17.78 11.75 -21.44
N ILE A 30 -16.91 11.96 -22.42
CA ILE A 30 -15.51 11.51 -22.45
C ILE A 30 -14.84 11.92 -21.12
N LEU A 31 -14.62 13.21 -20.87
CA LEU A 31 -13.88 13.69 -19.70
C LEU A 31 -14.47 13.19 -18.36
N SER A 32 -15.79 13.06 -18.25
CA SER A 32 -16.44 12.52 -17.07
C SER A 32 -16.19 11.03 -16.85
N ALA A 33 -16.14 10.24 -17.92
CA ALA A 33 -15.80 8.82 -17.86
C ALA A 33 -14.31 8.58 -17.59
N TYR A 34 -13.42 9.51 -17.98
CA TYR A 34 -11.97 9.38 -17.77
C TYR A 34 -11.47 9.87 -16.42
N GLY A 35 -12.30 10.60 -15.66
CA GLY A 35 -11.84 11.26 -14.44
C GLY A 35 -11.98 10.45 -13.16
N GLU A 36 -12.81 9.41 -13.15
CA GLU A 36 -13.08 8.65 -11.93
C GLU A 36 -11.88 7.76 -11.57
N LYS A 37 -11.40 7.96 -10.35
CA LYS A 37 -10.35 7.19 -9.70
C LYS A 37 -10.89 6.66 -8.40
N SER A 38 -10.65 5.39 -8.15
CA SER A 38 -11.01 4.76 -6.90
C SER A 38 -9.92 3.82 -6.46
N GLY A 39 -9.87 3.50 -5.18
CA GLY A 39 -8.85 2.64 -4.66
C GLY A 39 -9.10 2.29 -3.21
N ILE A 40 -8.16 1.57 -2.64
CA ILE A 40 -8.16 1.17 -1.23
C ILE A 40 -6.88 1.70 -0.61
N GLU A 41 -7.03 2.25 0.58
CA GLU A 41 -5.94 2.65 1.46
C GLU A 41 -6.01 1.83 2.75
N PHE A 42 -4.84 1.52 3.31
CA PHE A 42 -4.63 0.81 4.56
C PHE A 42 -3.85 1.69 5.53
N SER A 43 -4.21 1.69 6.81
CA SER A 43 -3.45 2.37 7.84
C SER A 43 -2.72 1.36 8.72
N PRO A 44 -1.38 1.39 8.82
CA PRO A 44 -0.64 0.48 9.72
C PRO A 44 -0.72 0.93 11.19
N ASP A 45 -1.25 2.11 11.45
CA ASP A 45 -1.31 2.67 12.81
C ASP A 45 -2.41 1.98 13.63
N ASP A 46 -3.50 1.56 12.97
CA ASP A 46 -4.68 0.89 13.56
C ASP A 46 -5.27 -0.24 12.68
N PHE A 47 -4.57 -0.62 11.61
CA PHE A 47 -4.97 -1.68 10.69
C PHE A 47 -6.32 -1.46 9.98
N SER A 48 -6.83 -0.22 9.99
CA SER A 48 -8.06 0.13 9.31
C SER A 48 -7.87 0.24 7.80
N MET A 49 -8.93 -0.08 7.05
CA MET A 49 -8.97 0.10 5.60
C MET A 49 -10.09 1.03 5.20
N ARG A 50 -9.85 1.81 4.16
CA ARG A 50 -10.87 2.66 3.56
C ARG A 50 -10.77 2.66 2.05
N ARG A 51 -11.92 2.78 1.40
CA ARG A 51 -12.04 3.03 -0.01
C ARG A 51 -12.05 4.54 -0.24
N PHE A 52 -11.29 5.00 -1.22
CA PHE A 52 -11.43 6.35 -1.73
C PHE A 52 -12.06 6.34 -3.12
N ASN A 53 -12.79 7.41 -3.45
CA ASN A 53 -13.25 7.71 -4.80
C ASN A 53 -13.19 9.22 -5.03
N TYR A 54 -12.56 9.63 -6.13
CA TYR A 54 -12.55 11.01 -6.59
C TYR A 54 -12.62 11.10 -8.12
N CYS A 55 -12.99 12.28 -8.62
CA CYS A 55 -13.02 12.54 -10.05
C CYS A 55 -12.07 13.69 -10.39
N ASN A 56 -11.03 13.42 -11.19
CA ASN A 56 -10.04 14.39 -11.63
C ASN A 56 -10.15 14.68 -13.14
N PHE A 57 -10.04 15.94 -13.54
CA PHE A 57 -9.90 16.28 -14.96
C PHE A 57 -8.48 15.99 -15.45
N PRO A 58 -8.30 15.12 -16.46
CA PRO A 58 -6.98 14.63 -16.87
C PRO A 58 -6.06 15.73 -17.43
N ILE A 59 -6.61 16.81 -17.98
CA ILE A 59 -5.82 17.87 -18.64
C ILE A 59 -5.27 18.89 -17.63
N VAL A 60 -6.00 19.17 -16.56
CA VAL A 60 -5.70 20.28 -15.64
C VAL A 60 -5.43 19.81 -14.20
N ASN A 61 -5.44 18.50 -13.95
CA ASN A 61 -5.35 17.89 -12.61
C ASN A 61 -6.31 18.54 -11.59
N TRP A 62 -7.45 19.02 -12.08
CA TRP A 62 -8.45 19.65 -11.25
C TRP A 62 -9.43 18.60 -10.72
N THR A 63 -9.47 18.46 -9.40
CA THR A 63 -10.40 17.56 -8.70
C THR A 63 -11.81 18.17 -8.70
N ARG A 64 -12.70 17.64 -9.54
CA ARG A 64 -14.08 18.11 -9.69
C ARG A 64 -14.96 17.71 -8.51
N ARG A 65 -14.77 16.49 -8.02
CA ARG A 65 -15.49 15.92 -6.87
C ARG A 65 -14.46 15.61 -5.81
N GLY A 66 -14.59 16.25 -4.64
CA GLY A 66 -13.72 15.99 -3.49
C GLY A 66 -13.66 14.50 -3.17
N ILE A 67 -12.54 14.09 -2.57
CA ILE A 67 -12.28 12.69 -2.26
C ILE A 67 -13.33 12.23 -1.25
N LYS A 68 -14.09 11.20 -1.61
CA LYS A 68 -15.00 10.52 -0.71
C LYS A 68 -14.31 9.30 -0.16
N TYR A 69 -14.33 9.15 1.15
CA TYR A 69 -13.86 7.96 1.85
C TYR A 69 -15.04 7.14 2.35
N THR A 70 -14.89 5.83 2.34
CA THR A 70 -15.86 4.89 2.91
C THR A 70 -15.06 3.76 3.55
N ASP A 71 -15.33 3.48 4.81
CA ASP A 71 -14.60 2.43 5.54
C ASP A 71 -14.87 1.06 4.90
N VAL A 72 -13.85 0.21 4.91
CA VAL A 72 -13.91 -1.16 4.40
C VAL A 72 -13.61 -2.09 5.57
N GLU A 73 -14.57 -2.94 5.90
CA GLU A 73 -14.36 -3.97 6.91
C GLU A 73 -13.42 -5.05 6.36
N ASN A 74 -12.43 -5.44 7.17
CA ASN A 74 -11.59 -6.60 6.90
C ASN A 74 -11.61 -7.49 8.15
N GLY A 75 -12.20 -8.68 8.01
CA GLY A 75 -12.44 -9.57 9.15
C GLY A 75 -11.15 -9.97 9.88
N THR A 76 -10.08 -10.26 9.13
CA THR A 76 -8.78 -10.63 9.69
C THR A 76 -8.16 -9.45 10.44
N ALA A 77 -8.12 -8.26 9.85
CA ALA A 77 -7.57 -7.08 10.52
C ALA A 77 -8.33 -6.74 11.81
N LEU A 78 -9.66 -6.85 11.78
CA LEU A 78 -10.50 -6.65 12.98
C LEU A 78 -10.20 -7.69 14.05
N MET A 79 -10.14 -8.98 13.70
CA MET A 79 -9.76 -10.07 14.62
C MET A 79 -8.39 -9.80 15.28
N LEU A 80 -7.40 -9.35 14.50
CA LEU A 80 -6.05 -9.04 15.01
C LEU A 80 -6.04 -7.92 16.06
N ILE A 81 -6.96 -6.97 15.95
CA ILE A 81 -7.11 -5.87 16.91
C ILE A 81 -7.93 -6.33 18.11
N ASP A 82 -9.08 -6.97 17.87
CA ASP A 82 -10.04 -7.37 18.89
C ASP A 82 -9.43 -8.35 19.91
N ASP A 83 -8.54 -9.22 19.45
CA ASP A 83 -7.85 -10.21 20.28
C ASP A 83 -6.51 -9.71 20.87
N ASP A 84 -6.17 -8.41 20.71
CA ASP A 84 -4.92 -7.77 21.18
C ASP A 84 -3.63 -8.41 20.57
N TRP A 85 -3.73 -9.02 19.39
CA TRP A 85 -2.55 -9.46 18.62
C TRP A 85 -1.74 -8.27 18.12
N ILE A 86 -2.42 -7.17 17.82
CA ILE A 86 -1.84 -5.91 17.36
C ILE A 86 -2.38 -4.76 18.21
N ARG A 87 -1.47 -3.99 18.78
CA ARG A 87 -1.81 -2.77 19.52
C ARG A 87 -1.89 -1.58 18.60
N GLU A 88 -3.00 -0.86 18.65
CA GLU A 88 -3.14 0.44 18.00
C GLU A 88 -2.16 1.46 18.62
N THR A 89 -1.60 2.32 17.78
CA THR A 89 -0.66 3.37 18.25
C THR A 89 -1.34 4.72 18.51
N GLY A 90 -2.63 4.84 18.20
CA GLY A 90 -3.43 6.05 18.46
C GLY A 90 -2.93 7.32 17.77
N ARG A 91 -2.08 7.23 16.74
CA ARG A 91 -1.50 8.39 16.07
C ARG A 91 -2.58 9.19 15.31
N THR A 92 -2.64 10.49 15.56
CA THR A 92 -3.49 11.45 14.82
C THR A 92 -2.61 12.54 14.19
N PRO A 93 -2.65 12.78 12.87
CA PRO A 93 -3.45 12.08 11.85
C PRO A 93 -2.90 10.70 11.50
N LYS A 94 -3.81 9.76 11.18
CA LYS A 94 -3.46 8.42 10.69
C LYS A 94 -2.71 8.50 9.37
N ARG A 95 -1.69 7.66 9.19
CA ARG A 95 -1.07 7.46 7.88
C ARG A 95 -1.87 6.47 7.06
N TRP A 96 -1.99 6.74 5.77
CA TRP A 96 -2.77 5.94 4.82
C TRP A 96 -1.87 5.55 3.67
N HIS A 97 -1.68 4.25 3.49
CA HIS A 97 -0.84 3.67 2.46
C HIS A 97 -1.72 3.08 1.38
N LEU A 98 -1.35 3.32 0.12
CA LEU A 98 -2.13 2.86 -1.01
C LEU A 98 -2.02 1.33 -1.10
N VAL A 99 -3.15 0.65 -1.26
CA VAL A 99 -3.22 -0.80 -1.50
C VAL A 99 -3.50 -1.06 -2.97
N SER A 100 -4.48 -0.34 -3.51
CA SER A 100 -4.84 -0.42 -4.92
C SER A 100 -5.34 0.92 -5.42
N GLU A 101 -5.03 1.22 -6.69
CA GLU A 101 -5.66 2.31 -7.43
C GLU A 101 -6.20 1.73 -8.74
N ASN A 102 -7.50 1.91 -8.94
CA ASN A 102 -8.14 1.67 -10.21
C ASN A 102 -8.20 3.01 -10.96
N GLY A 103 -7.31 3.16 -11.94
CA GLY A 103 -7.45 4.19 -12.98
C GLY A 103 -8.60 3.83 -13.92
N GLY A 104 -9.37 4.83 -14.36
CA GLY A 104 -10.54 4.64 -15.23
C GLY A 104 -10.31 3.72 -16.44
N ASN A 105 -11.42 3.17 -16.96
CA ASN A 105 -11.57 2.04 -17.89
C ASN A 105 -10.74 2.00 -19.20
N PHE A 106 -9.81 2.92 -19.45
CA PHE A 106 -9.02 2.99 -20.69
C PHE A 106 -7.50 3.04 -20.49
N SER A 107 -6.98 2.83 -19.28
CA SER A 107 -5.55 2.53 -19.14
C SER A 107 -5.28 1.10 -19.65
N THR A 108 -4.77 0.99 -20.88
CA THR A 108 -4.29 -0.28 -21.47
C THR A 108 -3.13 -0.91 -20.70
N THR A 109 -2.60 -0.22 -19.69
CA THR A 109 -1.67 -0.78 -18.70
C THR A 109 -2.20 -0.48 -17.29
N ARG A 110 -2.68 -1.49 -16.56
CA ARG A 110 -2.77 -1.41 -15.09
C ARG A 110 -1.34 -1.36 -14.55
N LYS A 111 -0.70 -0.19 -14.57
CA LYS A 111 0.51 0.01 -13.78
C LYS A 111 0.04 0.15 -12.34
N ILE A 112 0.31 -0.86 -11.54
CA ILE A 112 0.23 -0.76 -10.10
C ILE A 112 1.23 0.35 -9.70
N SER A 113 0.77 1.35 -8.94
CA SER A 113 1.69 2.40 -8.48
C SER A 113 2.81 1.77 -7.66
N ALA A 114 4.02 2.32 -7.73
CA ALA A 114 5.10 1.96 -6.83
C ALA A 114 4.71 2.22 -5.35
N ASP A 115 3.72 3.09 -5.13
CA ASP A 115 3.21 3.42 -3.78
C ASP A 115 2.25 2.35 -3.22
N CYS A 116 1.89 1.32 -4.00
CA CYS A 116 0.91 0.32 -3.60
C CYS A 116 1.50 -0.82 -2.74
N ASP A 117 2.57 -0.58 -1.97
CA ASP A 117 3.31 -1.65 -1.30
C ASP A 117 2.54 -2.30 -0.13
N ALA A 118 1.60 -1.57 0.48
CA ALA A 118 0.72 -2.12 1.52
C ALA A 118 -0.07 -3.36 1.07
N ARG A 119 -0.25 -3.53 -0.25
CA ARG A 119 -0.88 -4.71 -0.84
C ARG A 119 -0.21 -6.02 -0.46
N PHE A 120 1.10 -6.00 -0.21
CA PHE A 120 1.84 -7.22 0.16
C PHE A 120 1.36 -7.79 1.49
N LEU A 121 0.95 -6.96 2.43
CA LEU A 121 0.34 -7.40 3.69
C LEU A 121 -1.15 -7.68 3.51
N THR A 122 -1.90 -6.71 2.96
CA THR A 122 -3.37 -6.79 2.94
C THR A 122 -3.90 -7.94 2.08
N ASN A 123 -3.16 -8.37 1.06
CA ASN A 123 -3.58 -9.54 0.26
C ASN A 123 -3.64 -10.83 1.08
N TYR A 124 -2.80 -10.99 2.11
CA TYR A 124 -2.85 -12.17 2.97
C TYR A 124 -4.06 -12.18 3.90
N PHE A 125 -4.60 -11.01 4.25
CA PHE A 125 -5.81 -10.93 5.07
C PHE A 125 -7.05 -11.51 4.39
N ASP A 126 -7.04 -11.60 3.05
CA ASP A 126 -8.14 -12.14 2.27
C ASP A 126 -7.76 -13.47 1.58
N LEU A 127 -6.54 -13.97 1.79
CA LEU A 127 -6.06 -15.19 1.13
C LEU A 127 -6.68 -16.41 1.81
N SER A 128 -7.61 -17.06 1.11
CA SER A 128 -8.32 -18.24 1.61
C SER A 128 -7.91 -19.54 0.90
N ASN A 129 -8.06 -20.66 1.59
CA ASN A 129 -7.99 -21.99 1.00
C ASN A 129 -9.26 -22.32 0.18
N ASN A 130 -9.32 -23.53 -0.39
CA ASN A 130 -10.48 -24.00 -1.17
C ASN A 130 -11.77 -24.14 -0.35
N GLU A 131 -11.67 -24.16 0.98
CA GLU A 131 -12.79 -24.27 1.92
C GLU A 131 -13.29 -22.90 2.37
N GLY A 132 -12.63 -21.82 1.93
CA GLY A 132 -12.98 -20.43 2.27
C GLY A 132 -12.38 -19.96 3.60
N GLU A 133 -11.55 -20.76 4.26
CA GLU A 133 -10.83 -20.35 5.47
C GLU A 133 -9.62 -19.50 5.11
N ILE A 134 -9.44 -18.38 5.80
CA ILE A 134 -8.32 -17.47 5.59
C ILE A 134 -7.06 -18.06 6.24
N TYR A 135 -5.98 -18.24 5.47
CA TYR A 135 -4.78 -18.95 5.92
C TYR A 135 -4.17 -18.35 7.19
N VAL A 136 -3.95 -17.03 7.19
CA VAL A 136 -3.32 -16.34 8.31
C VAL A 136 -4.22 -16.25 9.54
N SER A 137 -5.54 -16.20 9.34
CA SER A 137 -6.51 -16.26 10.44
C SER A 137 -6.46 -17.61 11.13
N LYS A 138 -6.57 -18.69 10.34
CA LYS A 138 -6.48 -20.06 10.84
C LYS A 138 -5.16 -20.34 11.55
N TRP A 139 -4.04 -19.93 10.95
CA TRP A 139 -2.72 -20.10 11.57
C TRP A 139 -2.61 -19.35 12.90
N THR A 140 -3.19 -18.15 13.01
CA THR A 140 -3.20 -17.35 14.24
C THR A 140 -3.98 -18.06 15.34
N ASP A 141 -5.15 -18.62 15.01
CA ASP A 141 -5.99 -19.37 15.95
C ASP A 141 -5.31 -20.67 16.41
N ASP A 142 -4.64 -21.37 15.48
CA ASP A 142 -3.95 -22.64 15.74
C ASP A 142 -2.65 -22.46 16.53
N ASN A 143 -2.02 -21.27 16.48
CA ASN A 143 -0.71 -20.99 17.08
C ASN A 143 -0.70 -19.69 17.90
N PRO A 144 -1.52 -19.61 18.96
CA PRO A 144 -1.73 -18.37 19.69
C PRO A 144 -0.46 -17.87 20.39
N ASP A 145 0.48 -18.72 20.82
CA ASP A 145 1.67 -18.20 21.52
C ASP A 145 2.70 -17.59 20.56
N SER A 146 2.86 -18.20 19.38
CA SER A 146 3.66 -17.69 18.28
C SER A 146 3.07 -16.44 17.65
N ALA A 147 1.74 -16.37 17.54
CA ALA A 147 1.03 -15.21 17.02
C ALA A 147 1.28 -13.94 17.86
N LYS A 148 1.40 -14.05 19.20
CA LYS A 148 1.74 -12.91 20.09
C LYS A 148 3.10 -12.30 19.77
N ILE A 149 4.00 -13.08 19.16
CA ILE A 149 5.34 -12.65 18.78
C ILE A 149 5.32 -12.12 17.35
N PHE A 150 4.65 -12.84 16.45
CA PHE A 150 4.64 -12.55 15.02
C PHE A 150 3.94 -11.24 14.66
N TRP A 151 2.69 -11.05 15.10
CA TRP A 151 1.88 -9.92 14.66
C TRP A 151 2.42 -8.55 15.08
N PRO A 152 2.97 -8.37 16.30
CA PRO A 152 3.63 -7.12 16.65
C PRO A 152 4.80 -6.77 15.74
N LEU A 153 5.60 -7.76 15.31
CA LEU A 153 6.72 -7.54 14.38
C LEU A 153 6.21 -7.10 13.01
N ILE A 154 5.17 -7.74 12.48
CA ILE A 154 4.53 -7.34 11.21
C ILE A 154 3.95 -5.93 11.30
N ALA A 155 3.28 -5.60 12.40
CA ALA A 155 2.72 -4.27 12.62
C ALA A 155 3.80 -3.19 12.68
N GLU A 156 4.93 -3.46 13.33
CA GLU A 156 6.07 -2.55 13.36
C GLU A 156 6.67 -2.34 11.96
N MET A 157 6.89 -3.43 11.20
CA MET A 157 7.36 -3.33 9.82
C MET A 157 6.41 -2.54 8.92
N ALA A 158 5.10 -2.78 9.04
CA ALA A 158 4.09 -2.06 8.27
C ALA A 158 4.06 -0.55 8.61
N ARG A 159 4.37 -0.18 9.85
CA ARG A 159 4.45 1.23 10.30
C ARG A 159 5.67 1.94 9.76
N ASP A 160 6.73 1.25 9.40
CA ASP A 160 7.93 1.84 8.80
C ASP A 160 8.02 1.59 7.28
N ASP A 161 6.87 1.35 6.66
CA ASP A 161 6.70 1.12 5.22
C ASP A 161 7.47 -0.09 4.69
N LEU A 162 7.83 -1.04 5.55
CA LEU A 162 8.62 -2.22 5.22
C LEU A 162 7.71 -3.40 4.82
N TYR A 163 6.95 -3.21 3.74
CA TYR A 163 5.99 -4.22 3.26
C TYR A 163 6.62 -5.31 2.41
N LEU A 164 7.70 -5.00 1.69
CA LEU A 164 8.32 -5.92 0.74
C LEU A 164 8.74 -7.29 1.32
N PRO A 165 9.33 -7.38 2.53
CA PRO A 165 9.71 -8.67 3.12
C PRO A 165 8.56 -9.43 3.81
N ILE A 166 7.40 -8.80 4.04
CA ILE A 166 6.28 -9.41 4.77
C ILE A 166 5.81 -10.73 4.14
N PRO A 167 5.67 -10.87 2.80
CA PRO A 167 5.27 -12.13 2.18
C PRO A 167 6.15 -13.32 2.58
N GLU A 168 7.49 -13.15 2.55
CA GLU A 168 8.42 -14.23 2.94
C GLU A 168 8.28 -14.60 4.42
N LEU A 169 8.04 -13.61 5.29
CA LEU A 169 7.82 -13.86 6.72
C LEU A 169 6.52 -14.61 6.97
N ILE A 170 5.44 -14.25 6.26
CA ILE A 170 4.16 -14.97 6.35
C ILE A 170 4.32 -16.40 5.85
N GLU A 171 4.94 -16.59 4.68
CA GLU A 171 5.21 -17.93 4.13
C GLU A 171 6.05 -18.77 5.10
N PHE A 172 7.09 -18.17 5.71
CA PHE A 172 7.91 -18.85 6.71
C PHE A 172 7.09 -19.36 7.90
N VAL A 173 6.18 -18.56 8.45
CA VAL A 173 5.38 -19.00 9.60
C VAL A 173 4.31 -20.02 9.22
N LEU A 174 3.72 -19.91 8.03
CA LEU A 174 2.74 -20.87 7.52
C LEU A 174 3.37 -22.24 7.23
N ASP A 175 4.64 -22.27 6.79
CA ASP A 175 5.39 -23.51 6.53
C ASP A 175 6.08 -24.09 7.78
N TYR A 176 6.10 -23.35 8.90
CA TYR A 176 6.78 -23.80 10.12
C TYR A 176 5.95 -24.85 10.85
N PRO A 177 6.49 -26.06 11.13
CA PRO A 177 5.74 -27.09 11.83
C PRO A 177 5.64 -26.79 13.33
N ASP A 178 4.41 -26.77 13.87
CA ASP A 178 4.10 -26.61 15.30
C ASP A 178 4.94 -25.52 16.01
N PRO A 179 4.89 -24.25 15.57
CA PRO A 179 5.75 -23.18 16.09
C PRO A 179 5.60 -22.94 17.59
N ASP A 180 4.41 -23.17 18.17
CA ASP A 180 4.17 -23.05 19.62
C ASP A 180 4.90 -24.10 20.47
N LYS A 181 5.39 -25.19 19.85
CA LYS A 181 6.11 -26.27 20.54
C LYS A 181 7.62 -26.23 20.33
N ASP A 182 8.11 -25.32 19.49
CA ASP A 182 9.52 -25.22 19.14
C ASP A 182 10.13 -23.92 19.69
N ASP A 183 10.94 -24.06 20.74
CA ASP A 183 11.64 -22.94 21.37
C ASP A 183 12.58 -22.20 20.40
N GLU A 184 12.97 -22.80 19.27
CA GLU A 184 13.78 -22.13 18.24
C GLU A 184 12.97 -21.23 17.32
N PHE A 185 11.64 -21.37 17.26
CA PHE A 185 10.79 -20.59 16.35
C PHE A 185 10.96 -19.07 16.55
N PRO A 186 10.86 -18.52 17.78
CA PRO A 186 11.03 -17.08 17.99
C PRO A 186 12.41 -16.57 17.57
N VAL A 187 13.45 -17.38 17.76
CA VAL A 187 14.83 -17.03 17.38
C VAL A 187 14.97 -16.96 15.87
N LYS A 188 14.45 -17.96 15.15
CA LYS A 188 14.48 -18.01 13.67
C LYS A 188 13.64 -16.89 13.07
N LEU A 189 12.46 -16.61 13.62
CA LEU A 189 11.60 -15.52 13.18
C LEU A 189 12.30 -14.16 13.36
N ARG A 190 12.81 -13.88 14.56
CA ARG A 190 13.52 -12.62 14.87
C ARG A 190 14.74 -12.42 13.99
N LYS A 191 15.49 -13.48 13.71
CA LYS A 191 16.62 -13.43 12.78
C LYS A 191 16.18 -12.98 11.38
N ARG A 192 15.11 -13.56 10.84
CA ARG A 192 14.58 -13.15 9.52
C ARG A 192 14.08 -11.71 9.50
N VAL A 193 13.41 -11.27 10.57
CA VAL A 193 12.96 -9.87 10.70
C VAL A 193 14.16 -8.92 10.79
N ALA A 194 15.19 -9.27 11.56
CA ALA A 194 16.42 -8.48 11.66
C ALA A 194 17.17 -8.42 10.32
N ASP A 195 17.26 -9.53 9.59
CA ASP A 195 17.80 -9.58 8.22
C ASP A 195 17.00 -8.64 7.29
N ALA A 196 15.67 -8.63 7.37
CA ALA A 196 14.82 -7.75 6.57
C ALA A 196 15.07 -6.26 6.86
N TRP A 197 15.16 -5.88 8.15
CA TRP A 197 15.52 -4.52 8.55
C TRP A 197 16.91 -4.12 8.06
N TYR A 198 17.88 -5.02 8.17
CA TYR A 198 19.24 -4.77 7.69
C TYR A 198 19.28 -4.53 6.17
N GLN A 199 18.61 -5.38 5.37
CA GLN A 199 18.55 -5.20 3.91
C GLN A 199 17.86 -3.88 3.53
N ALA A 200 16.80 -3.50 4.26
CA ALA A 200 16.12 -2.23 4.07
C ALA A 200 17.04 -1.04 4.43
N GLY A 201 17.85 -1.16 5.48
CA GLY A 201 18.86 -0.15 5.85
C GLY A 201 19.93 0.04 4.78
N LEU A 202 20.46 -1.07 4.23
CA LEU A 202 21.40 -1.01 3.11
C LEU A 202 20.80 -0.30 1.88
N THR A 203 19.52 -0.58 1.58
CA THR A 203 18.82 0.05 0.46
C THR A 203 18.70 1.56 0.66
N ASP A 204 18.34 2.01 1.87
CA ASP A 204 18.27 3.44 2.19
C ASP A 204 19.63 4.12 2.13
N GLN A 205 20.68 3.45 2.62
CA GLN A 205 22.04 3.95 2.56
C GLN A 205 22.51 4.15 1.11
N LEU A 206 22.23 3.18 0.23
CA LEU A 206 22.53 3.28 -1.21
C LEU A 206 21.76 4.41 -1.89
N ASN A 207 20.56 4.73 -1.38
CA ASN A 207 19.75 5.85 -1.85
C ASN A 207 20.13 7.21 -1.20
N GLY A 208 21.19 7.26 -0.38
CA GLY A 208 21.64 8.46 0.33
C GLY A 208 20.75 8.89 1.49
N SER A 209 19.81 8.05 1.92
CA SER A 209 18.89 8.29 3.05
C SER A 209 19.51 7.80 4.36
N HIS A 210 20.64 8.37 4.75
CA HIS A 210 21.45 7.91 5.89
C HIS A 210 20.70 7.85 7.22
N GLU A 211 19.83 8.83 7.51
CA GLU A 211 19.02 8.85 8.74
C GLU A 211 18.07 7.65 8.81
N LYS A 212 17.36 7.35 7.70
CA LYS A 212 16.48 6.19 7.63
C LYS A 212 17.26 4.87 7.70
N ALA A 213 18.43 4.82 7.06
CA ALA A 213 19.31 3.67 7.13
C ALA A 213 19.73 3.36 8.57
N THR A 214 20.17 4.39 9.31
CA THR A 214 20.53 4.27 10.73
C THR A 214 19.36 3.76 11.57
N ALA A 215 18.16 4.32 11.41
CA ALA A 215 16.97 3.85 12.12
C ALA A 215 16.65 2.37 11.81
N ARG A 216 16.77 1.95 10.54
CA ARG A 216 16.56 0.54 10.15
C ARG A 216 17.64 -0.39 10.70
N PHE A 217 18.89 0.04 10.77
CA PHE A 217 19.94 -0.74 11.42
C PHE A 217 19.70 -0.88 12.93
N ASP A 218 19.20 0.17 13.59
CA ASP A 218 18.79 0.10 15.00
C ASP A 218 17.68 -0.93 15.22
N MET A 219 16.68 -0.97 14.33
CA MET A 219 15.63 -1.99 14.37
C MET A 219 16.18 -3.40 14.15
N ALA A 220 17.15 -3.59 13.24
CA ALA A 220 17.80 -4.87 13.03
C ALA A 220 18.54 -5.36 14.29
N ILE A 221 19.30 -4.48 14.94
CA ILE A 221 20.05 -4.76 16.18
C ILE A 221 19.09 -5.06 17.34
N ALA A 222 18.01 -4.30 17.47
CA ALA A 222 17.02 -4.49 18.53
C ALA A 222 16.23 -5.80 18.39
N THR A 223 16.04 -6.28 17.16
CA THR A 223 15.20 -7.46 16.90
C THR A 223 15.96 -8.77 17.06
N GLY A 224 17.23 -8.84 16.68
CA GLY A 224 18.02 -10.08 16.63
C GLY A 224 19.37 -10.00 17.34
N GLU A 225 19.76 -11.09 18.00
CA GLU A 225 21.12 -11.24 18.54
C GLU A 225 22.14 -11.45 17.41
N GLY A 226 23.30 -10.78 17.49
CA GLY A 226 24.47 -11.08 16.64
C GLY A 226 24.55 -10.35 15.30
N HIS A 227 23.84 -9.24 15.12
CA HIS A 227 23.96 -8.40 13.92
C HIS A 227 25.17 -7.44 13.98
N GLU A 228 26.39 -7.98 14.21
CA GLU A 228 27.66 -7.22 14.13
C GLU A 228 27.78 -6.45 12.80
N ARG A 229 27.20 -7.01 11.73
CA ARG A 229 27.13 -6.36 10.41
C ARG A 229 26.24 -5.11 10.40
N ALA A 230 25.12 -5.13 11.13
CA ALA A 230 24.25 -3.96 11.24
C ALA A 230 24.90 -2.87 12.10
N GLU A 231 25.62 -3.25 13.16
CA GLU A 231 26.40 -2.32 13.97
C GLU A 231 27.48 -1.60 13.15
N GLN A 232 28.27 -2.36 12.38
CA GLN A 232 29.28 -1.76 11.50
C GLN A 232 28.64 -0.87 10.43
N ALA A 233 27.57 -1.33 9.77
CA ALA A 233 26.88 -0.54 8.75
C ALA A 233 26.27 0.76 9.32
N LYS A 234 25.80 0.74 10.57
CA LYS A 234 25.33 1.93 11.28
C LYS A 234 26.45 2.95 11.47
N LEU A 235 27.61 2.53 11.98
CA LEU A 235 28.77 3.41 12.17
C LEU A 235 29.20 4.05 10.85
N ASP A 236 29.22 3.26 9.78
CA ASP A 236 29.57 3.75 8.44
C ASP A 236 28.56 4.81 7.96
N SER A 237 27.26 4.58 8.16
CA SER A 237 26.19 5.53 7.79
C SER A 237 26.25 6.83 8.61
N GLU A 238 26.50 6.75 9.91
CA GLU A 238 26.65 7.93 10.78
C GLU A 238 27.86 8.77 10.38
N SER A 239 28.99 8.13 10.05
CA SER A 239 30.20 8.82 9.59
C SER A 239 29.98 9.55 8.26
N ALA A 240 29.18 8.98 7.36
CA ALA A 240 28.84 9.60 6.07
C ALA A 240 27.87 10.77 6.21
N SER A 241 27.09 10.82 7.29
CA SER A 241 26.16 11.92 7.58
C SER A 241 26.82 13.15 8.23
N SER A 242 28.06 13.01 8.71
CA SER A 242 28.81 14.09 9.34
C SER A 242 29.64 14.87 8.29
N PRO A 243 29.43 16.19 8.15
CA PRO A 243 30.09 17.02 7.12
C PRO A 243 31.58 17.29 7.38
#